data_AF-A0A1M5Z0Z4-F1
#
_entry.id   AF-A0A1M5Z0Z4-F1
#
_cell.length_a   1.000
_cell.length_b   1.000
_cell.length_c   1.000
_cell.angle_alpha   90.00
_cell.angle_beta   90.00
_cell.angle_gamma   90.00
#
_symmetry.space_group_name_H-M   'P 1'
#
loop_
_entity.id
_entity.type
_entity.pdbx_description
1 polymer ?
#
loop_
_entity_poly.entity_id
_entity_poly.type
_entity_poly.pdbx_seq_one_letter_code
_entity_poly.pdbx_strand_id
1 'polypeptide(L)'
;MTKVKKPLGHTIYFKILLTLLVFIPGYSQMPYAQMDTTSVIASVMAHPLIVSISWLLPVFKLLLLCAAITPFAFRGKAEKAIIGYYAVILAVVGVFQNMAQTEAYGFVWLLGNTLIEFAVLGFCAYDLVKGKSKIRKQYFNKRRCWIIPLMLLAYLMPYAVSDAGAVIPAFPLTVLSNEAGVTYCMITPVIIGVMLLFSKGVHKPTLSVVSYAGLIFGLLNIVTWFGARSESWWMGILHLPLVVVALYGLIIAHKERAFQVD
;
A
#
# COMPACT_ATOMS: atom_id res chain seq x y z
N MET A 1 4.17 -36.50 15.51
CA MET A 1 3.92 -35.46 14.48
C MET A 1 4.13 -34.08 15.10
N THR A 2 5.29 -33.47 14.89
CA THR A 2 5.54 -32.08 15.30
C THR A 2 4.67 -31.14 14.45
N LYS A 3 3.71 -30.45 15.06
CA LYS A 3 2.95 -29.38 14.39
C LYS A 3 3.95 -28.32 13.93
N VAL A 4 4.27 -28.29 12.64
CA VAL A 4 5.06 -27.21 12.04
C VAL A 4 4.34 -25.89 12.33
N LYS A 5 4.92 -25.06 13.22
CA LYS A 5 4.32 -23.77 13.60
C LYS A 5 4.14 -22.93 12.34
N LYS A 6 2.91 -22.46 12.11
CA LYS A 6 2.62 -21.59 10.97
C LYS A 6 3.38 -20.26 11.15
N PRO A 7 4.05 -19.69 10.13
CA PRO A 7 4.68 -18.38 10.23
C PRO A 7 3.65 -17.32 10.64
N LEU A 8 4.06 -16.34 11.44
CA LEU A 8 3.16 -15.32 12.02
C LEU A 8 2.25 -14.65 10.98
N GLY A 9 2.79 -14.28 9.81
CA GLY A 9 2.06 -13.63 8.72
C GLY A 9 0.93 -14.48 8.08
N HIS A 10 0.87 -15.78 8.38
CA HIS A 10 -0.21 -16.69 7.98
C HIS A 10 -1.14 -17.09 9.12
N THR A 11 -0.90 -16.62 10.34
CA THR A 11 -1.78 -16.90 11.48
C THR A 11 -3.01 -16.00 11.44
N ILE A 12 -4.17 -16.57 11.76
CA ILE A 12 -5.44 -15.82 11.79
C ILE A 12 -5.41 -14.78 12.90
N TYR A 13 -4.84 -15.09 14.07
CA TYR A 13 -4.73 -14.15 15.18
C TYR A 13 -3.94 -12.88 14.82
N PHE A 14 -2.87 -13.00 14.04
CA PHE A 14 -2.13 -11.82 13.59
C PHE A 14 -2.96 -10.95 12.61
N LYS A 15 -3.76 -11.58 11.74
CA LYS A 15 -4.68 -10.86 10.84
C LYS A 15 -5.82 -10.17 11.61
N ILE A 16 -6.35 -10.84 12.64
CA ILE A 16 -7.31 -10.23 13.55
C ILE A 16 -6.67 -9.03 14.23
N LEU A 17 -5.46 -9.16 14.75
CA LEU A 17 -4.72 -8.05 15.35
C LEU A 17 -4.58 -6.87 14.38
N LEU A 18 -4.12 -7.10 13.14
CA LEU A 18 -4.02 -6.04 12.12
C LEU A 18 -5.38 -5.36 11.85
N THR A 19 -6.47 -6.12 11.83
CA THR A 19 -7.82 -5.56 11.68
C THR A 19 -8.21 -4.71 12.89
N LEU A 20 -7.88 -5.15 14.10
CA LEU A 20 -8.15 -4.40 15.33
C LEU A 20 -7.37 -3.08 15.37
N LEU A 21 -6.17 -3.02 14.79
CA LEU A 21 -5.39 -1.76 14.72
C LEU A 21 -6.12 -0.67 13.92
N VAL A 22 -6.98 -1.02 12.97
CA VAL A 22 -7.79 -0.03 12.20
C VAL A 22 -8.68 0.79 13.12
N PHE A 23 -9.17 0.18 14.20
CA PHE A 23 -10.10 0.79 15.14
C PHE A 23 -9.41 1.59 16.25
N ILE A 24 -8.07 1.65 16.26
CA ILE A 24 -7.35 2.51 17.19
C ILE A 24 -7.64 3.97 16.81
N PRO A 25 -8.18 4.78 17.74
CA PRO A 25 -8.49 6.17 17.46
C PRO A 25 -7.23 6.94 17.10
N GLY A 26 -7.38 7.92 16.21
CA GLY A 26 -6.32 8.87 15.95
C GLY A 26 -6.06 9.76 17.16
N TYR A 27 -4.88 10.35 17.21
CA TYR A 27 -4.62 11.48 18.08
C TYR A 27 -5.10 12.75 17.37
N SER A 28 -5.82 13.61 18.09
CA SER A 28 -6.20 14.95 17.63
C SER A 28 -5.91 15.96 18.73
N GLN A 29 -5.43 17.14 18.35
CA GLN A 29 -5.18 18.21 19.31
C GLN A 29 -6.49 18.77 19.87
N MET A 30 -7.52 18.90 19.03
CA MET A 30 -8.86 19.28 19.46
C MET A 30 -9.74 18.04 19.65
N PRO A 31 -10.58 18.02 20.70
CA PRO A 31 -11.50 16.91 20.94
C PRO A 31 -12.60 16.89 19.86
N TYR A 32 -13.04 15.69 19.50
CA TYR A 32 -14.15 15.48 18.56
C TYR A 32 -14.99 14.28 19.01
N ALA A 33 -16.25 14.21 18.57
CA ALA A 33 -17.11 13.07 18.89
C ALA A 33 -16.71 11.85 18.05
N GLN A 34 -16.73 10.65 18.62
CA GLN A 34 -16.29 9.43 17.92
C GLN A 34 -17.04 9.16 16.59
N MET A 35 -18.28 9.65 16.47
CA MET A 35 -19.06 9.56 15.23
C MET A 35 -18.44 10.37 14.06
N ASP A 36 -17.62 11.39 14.37
CA ASP A 36 -16.96 12.25 13.37
C ASP A 36 -15.62 11.68 12.89
N THR A 37 -15.23 10.48 13.34
CA THR A 37 -13.93 9.86 12.98
C THR A 37 -13.70 9.81 11.46
N THR A 38 -14.74 9.51 10.68
CA THR A 38 -14.65 9.49 9.21
C THR A 38 -14.31 10.88 8.64
N SER A 39 -14.89 11.94 9.20
CA SER A 39 -14.61 13.32 8.82
C SER A 39 -13.20 13.75 9.21
N VAL A 40 -12.74 13.34 10.38
CA VAL A 40 -11.35 13.56 10.83
C VAL A 40 -10.36 12.90 9.88
N ILE A 41 -10.57 11.62 9.53
CA ILE A 41 -9.72 10.90 8.57
C ILE A 41 -9.71 11.62 7.22
N ALA A 42 -10.88 12.02 6.71
CA ALA A 42 -10.97 12.72 5.44
C ALA A 42 -10.24 14.08 5.46
N SER A 43 -10.26 14.79 6.59
CA SER A 43 -9.53 16.05 6.76
C SER A 43 -8.02 15.83 6.71
N VAL A 44 -7.51 14.76 7.33
CA VAL A 44 -6.08 14.40 7.23
C VAL A 44 -5.68 14.04 5.80
N MET A 45 -6.50 13.25 5.12
CA MET A 45 -6.21 12.79 3.76
C MET A 45 -6.31 13.90 2.70
N ALA A 46 -7.00 15.00 2.98
CA ALA A 46 -7.06 16.14 2.07
C ALA A 46 -5.73 16.89 1.98
N HIS A 47 -5.02 17.05 3.10
CA HIS A 47 -3.75 17.79 3.17
C HIS A 47 -2.73 17.10 4.09
N PRO A 48 -2.30 15.86 3.77
CA PRO A 48 -1.35 15.15 4.60
C PRO A 48 0.04 15.81 4.54
N LEU A 49 0.81 15.72 5.62
CA LEU A 49 2.15 16.32 5.68
C LEU A 49 3.08 15.80 4.57
N ILE A 50 2.86 14.59 4.07
CA ILE A 50 3.68 14.02 3.00
C ILE A 50 3.60 14.77 1.67
N VAL A 51 2.51 15.50 1.41
CA VAL A 51 2.36 16.31 0.18
C VAL A 51 2.74 17.78 0.39
N SER A 52 3.17 18.17 1.60
CA SER A 52 3.58 19.55 1.91
C SER A 52 4.78 20.03 1.07
N ILE A 53 5.59 19.09 0.56
CA ILE A 53 6.74 19.36 -0.29
C ILE A 53 6.45 18.82 -1.71
N SER A 54 5.63 19.56 -2.46
CA SER A 54 5.09 19.13 -3.76
C SER A 54 6.17 18.82 -4.83
N TRP A 55 7.33 19.49 -4.78
CA TRP A 55 8.42 19.25 -5.74
C TRP A 55 9.09 17.87 -5.59
N LEU A 56 8.90 17.19 -4.46
CA LEU A 56 9.39 15.82 -4.25
C LEU A 56 8.46 14.76 -4.85
N LEU A 57 7.20 15.08 -5.16
CA LEU A 57 6.23 14.10 -5.67
C LEU A 57 6.71 13.40 -6.96
N PRO A 58 7.23 14.11 -7.99
CA PRO A 58 7.79 13.45 -9.17
C PRO A 58 8.99 12.54 -8.84
N VAL A 59 9.80 12.90 -7.84
CA VAL A 59 10.95 12.11 -7.40
C VAL A 59 10.49 10.79 -6.78
N PHE A 60 9.52 10.82 -5.87
CA PHE A 60 8.97 9.60 -5.29
C PHE A 60 8.29 8.71 -6.32
N LYS A 61 7.61 9.32 -7.30
CA LYS A 61 7.03 8.59 -8.42
C LYS A 61 8.10 7.91 -9.27
N LEU A 62 9.18 8.61 -9.60
CA LEU A 62 10.32 8.03 -10.31
C LEU A 62 10.97 6.89 -9.50
N LEU A 63 11.13 7.04 -8.19
CA LEU A 63 11.66 5.99 -7.31
C LEU A 63 10.77 4.74 -7.32
N LEU A 64 9.44 4.90 -7.28
CA LEU A 64 8.48 3.80 -7.41
C LEU A 64 8.64 3.08 -8.75
N LEU A 65 8.77 3.83 -9.85
CA LEU A 65 8.99 3.28 -11.18
C LEU A 65 10.32 2.51 -11.26
N CYS A 66 11.40 3.09 -10.73
CA CYS A 66 12.71 2.45 -10.64
C CYS A 66 12.61 1.15 -9.85
N ALA A 67 11.93 1.14 -8.71
CA ALA A 67 11.71 -0.07 -7.92
C ALA A 67 10.95 -1.14 -8.73
N ALA A 68 9.90 -0.75 -9.45
CA ALA A 68 9.12 -1.68 -10.28
C ALA A 68 9.92 -2.29 -11.44
N ILE A 69 10.82 -1.53 -12.07
CA ILE A 69 11.62 -1.96 -13.22
C ILE A 69 12.90 -2.72 -12.81
N THR A 70 13.39 -2.50 -11.59
CA THR A 70 14.65 -3.09 -11.09
C THR A 70 14.81 -4.60 -11.34
N PRO A 71 13.80 -5.47 -11.16
CA PRO A 71 13.90 -6.91 -11.44
C PRO A 71 14.24 -7.25 -12.90
N PHE A 72 13.87 -6.37 -13.82
CA PHE A 72 14.05 -6.55 -15.25
C PHE A 72 15.41 -6.00 -15.71
N ALA A 73 15.85 -4.90 -15.10
CA ALA A 73 17.12 -4.25 -15.42
C ALA A 73 18.33 -4.98 -14.82
N PHE A 74 18.28 -5.37 -13.55
CA PHE A 74 19.45 -5.86 -12.81
C PHE A 74 19.49 -7.40 -12.72
N ARG A 75 20.70 -7.98 -12.78
CA ARG A 75 20.92 -9.44 -12.71
C ARG A 75 21.07 -9.98 -11.28
N GLY A 76 21.12 -9.14 -10.25
CA GLY A 76 21.24 -9.56 -8.85
C GLY A 76 20.88 -8.47 -7.85
N LYS A 77 20.48 -8.88 -6.64
CA LYS A 77 20.04 -8.02 -5.52
C LYS A 77 18.78 -7.18 -5.78
N ALA A 78 17.98 -7.51 -6.79
CA ALA A 78 16.72 -6.82 -7.07
C ALA A 78 15.75 -6.89 -5.87
N GLU A 79 15.81 -7.99 -5.09
CA GLU A 79 15.05 -8.12 -3.84
C GLU A 79 15.40 -7.03 -2.84
N LYS A 80 16.69 -6.66 -2.71
CA LYS A 80 17.13 -5.66 -1.74
C LYS A 80 16.67 -4.27 -2.14
N ALA A 81 16.73 -3.97 -3.44
CA ALA A 81 16.27 -2.70 -3.96
C ALA A 81 14.76 -2.53 -3.78
N ILE A 82 13.94 -3.54 -4.11
CA ILE A 82 12.48 -3.42 -4.01
C ILE A 82 11.99 -3.45 -2.57
N ILE A 83 12.42 -4.45 -1.80
CA ILE A 83 11.96 -4.61 -0.41
C ILE A 83 12.57 -3.50 0.45
N GLY A 84 13.81 -3.09 0.17
CA GLY A 84 14.44 -1.94 0.81
C GLY A 84 13.74 -0.62 0.48
N TYR A 85 13.44 -0.36 -0.81
CA TYR A 85 12.63 0.78 -1.21
C TYR A 85 11.29 0.78 -0.47
N TYR A 86 10.58 -0.35 -0.47
CA TYR A 86 9.26 -0.42 0.15
C TYR A 86 9.33 -0.24 1.67
N ALA A 87 10.35 -0.79 2.34
CA ALA A 87 10.57 -0.56 3.77
C ALA A 87 10.84 0.93 4.07
N VAL A 88 11.72 1.58 3.29
CA VAL A 88 12.04 2.99 3.49
C VAL A 88 10.82 3.87 3.24
N ILE A 89 10.10 3.67 2.13
CA ILE A 89 8.92 4.48 1.82
C ILE A 89 7.80 4.24 2.83
N LEU A 90 7.61 3.03 3.37
CA LEU A 90 6.65 2.77 4.44
C LEU A 90 6.98 3.51 5.74
N ALA A 91 8.27 3.69 6.07
CA ALA A 91 8.64 4.50 7.23
C ALA A 91 8.25 5.97 7.04
N VAL A 92 8.39 6.51 5.83
CA VAL A 92 8.02 7.89 5.49
C VAL A 92 6.49 8.03 5.41
N VAL A 93 5.84 7.21 4.60
CA VAL A 93 4.38 7.23 4.36
C VAL A 93 3.62 6.91 5.64
N GLY A 94 4.04 5.89 6.38
CA GLY A 94 3.41 5.49 7.63
C GLY A 94 3.31 6.61 8.65
N VAL A 95 4.26 7.54 8.66
CA VAL A 95 4.23 8.73 9.52
C VAL A 95 3.55 9.89 8.81
N PHE A 96 4.12 10.40 7.71
CA PHE A 96 3.75 11.69 7.15
C PHE A 96 2.46 11.68 6.34
N GLN A 97 2.05 10.55 5.77
CA GLN A 97 0.73 10.46 5.12
C GLN A 97 -0.39 10.45 6.15
N ASN A 98 -0.12 9.91 7.34
CA ASN A 98 -1.10 9.76 8.42
C ASN A 98 -1.14 10.95 9.37
N MET A 99 -0.42 12.03 9.09
CA MET A 99 -0.40 13.27 9.87
C MET A 99 -0.85 14.45 9.02
N ALA A 100 -1.59 15.38 9.61
CA ALA A 100 -1.93 16.66 8.97
C ALA A 100 -2.19 17.75 10.02
N GLN A 101 -1.95 19.00 9.61
CA GLN A 101 -2.52 20.15 10.31
C GLN A 101 -3.87 20.46 9.67
N THR A 102 -4.94 20.33 10.45
CA THR A 102 -6.32 20.54 10.00
C THR A 102 -6.90 21.81 10.60
N GLU A 103 -7.83 22.45 9.89
CA GLU A 103 -8.50 23.65 10.38
C GLU A 103 -9.43 23.35 11.57
N ALA A 104 -10.17 22.23 11.51
CA ALA A 104 -11.19 21.89 12.49
C ALA A 104 -10.65 21.12 13.72
N TYR A 105 -9.59 20.33 13.56
CA TYR A 105 -9.13 19.39 14.59
C TYR A 105 -7.69 19.65 15.08
N GLY A 106 -7.06 20.72 14.57
CA GLY A 106 -5.65 21.03 14.84
C GLY A 106 -4.72 19.98 14.24
N PHE A 107 -3.64 19.66 14.93
CA PHE A 107 -2.78 18.54 14.53
C PHE A 107 -3.50 17.21 14.75
N VAL A 108 -3.54 16.37 13.73
CA VAL A 108 -4.15 15.04 13.76
C VAL A 108 -3.14 14.00 13.29
N TRP A 109 -3.12 12.84 13.97
CA TRP A 109 -2.33 11.67 13.60
C TRP A 109 -3.17 10.40 13.63
N LEU A 110 -3.32 9.75 12.48
CA LEU A 110 -4.01 8.46 12.32
C LEU A 110 -3.12 7.30 12.79
N LEU A 111 -3.13 7.06 14.11
CA LEU A 111 -2.30 6.04 14.76
C LEU A 111 -2.60 4.62 14.24
N GLY A 112 -3.87 4.26 14.06
CA GLY A 112 -4.25 2.93 13.57
C GLY A 112 -3.61 2.60 12.21
N ASN A 113 -3.68 3.53 11.26
CA ASN A 113 -3.05 3.37 9.95
C ASN A 113 -1.53 3.22 10.06
N THR A 114 -0.91 4.11 10.85
CA THR A 114 0.54 4.12 11.11
C THR A 114 1.02 2.77 11.64
N LEU A 115 0.31 2.21 12.62
CA LEU A 115 0.66 0.93 13.24
C LEU A 115 0.54 -0.25 12.27
N ILE A 116 -0.46 -0.24 11.39
CA ILE A 116 -0.60 -1.27 10.33
C ILE A 116 0.55 -1.16 9.35
N GLU A 117 0.85 0.04 8.85
CA GLU A 117 1.96 0.27 7.92
C GLU A 117 3.31 -0.12 8.55
N PHE A 118 3.49 0.15 9.85
CA PHE A 118 4.69 -0.24 10.60
C PHE A 118 4.78 -1.75 10.83
N ALA A 119 3.65 -2.44 10.97
CA ALA A 119 3.64 -3.90 11.00
C ALA A 119 4.09 -4.47 9.64
N VAL A 120 3.62 -3.90 8.53
CA VAL A 120 4.09 -4.27 7.18
C VAL A 120 5.59 -3.99 7.03
N LEU A 121 6.04 -2.81 7.46
CA LEU A 121 7.45 -2.42 7.49
C LEU A 121 8.30 -3.45 8.24
N GLY A 122 7.86 -3.89 9.42
CA GLY A 122 8.57 -4.90 10.21
C GLY A 122 8.79 -6.22 9.45
N PHE A 123 7.78 -6.68 8.70
CA PHE A 123 7.90 -7.87 7.85
C PHE A 123 8.85 -7.64 6.67
N CYS A 124 8.77 -6.48 6.01
CA CYS A 124 9.69 -6.12 4.93
C CYS A 124 11.14 -6.00 5.41
N ALA A 125 11.36 -5.36 6.57
CA ALA A 125 12.68 -5.24 7.19
C ALA A 125 13.24 -6.62 7.59
N TYR A 126 12.43 -7.49 8.18
CA TYR A 126 12.82 -8.86 8.49
C TYR A 126 13.22 -9.64 7.24
N ASP A 127 12.41 -9.57 6.18
CA ASP A 127 12.68 -10.20 4.89
C ASP A 127 14.01 -9.69 4.28
N LEU A 128 14.22 -8.38 4.32
CA LEU A 128 15.43 -7.72 3.82
C LEU A 128 16.70 -8.16 4.58
N VAL A 129 16.65 -8.15 5.92
CA VAL A 129 17.79 -8.49 6.79
C VAL A 129 18.13 -9.97 6.69
N LYS A 130 17.12 -10.85 6.65
CA LYS A 130 17.32 -12.31 6.53
C LYS A 130 17.46 -12.77 5.08
N GLY A 131 17.24 -11.90 4.11
CA GLY A 131 17.32 -12.19 2.68
C GLY A 131 16.40 -13.34 2.24
N LYS A 132 15.18 -13.42 2.81
CA LYS A 132 14.24 -14.52 2.60
C LYS A 132 13.68 -14.53 1.17
N SER A 133 13.36 -13.35 0.63
CA SER A 133 12.95 -13.18 -0.75
C SER A 133 14.14 -13.18 -1.70
N LYS A 134 13.99 -13.78 -2.87
CA LYS A 134 14.95 -13.82 -3.97
C LYS A 134 14.24 -13.41 -5.26
N ILE A 135 14.55 -12.24 -5.80
CA ILE A 135 13.96 -11.78 -7.06
C ILE A 135 14.99 -12.00 -8.17
N ARG A 136 14.70 -12.97 -9.04
CA ARG A 136 15.56 -13.35 -10.16
C ARG A 136 14.72 -13.45 -11.43
N LYS A 137 15.33 -13.15 -12.59
CA LYS A 137 14.65 -13.24 -13.91
C LYS A 137 14.00 -14.61 -14.15
N GLN A 138 14.62 -15.70 -13.68
CA GLN A 138 14.07 -17.07 -13.78
C GLN A 138 12.76 -17.30 -13.01
N TYR A 139 12.46 -16.47 -12.01
CA TYR A 139 11.22 -16.56 -11.24
C TYR A 139 10.09 -15.72 -11.82
N PHE A 140 10.34 -15.01 -12.91
CA PHE A 140 9.33 -14.23 -13.60
C PHE A 140 8.22 -15.13 -14.15
N ASN A 141 6.98 -14.83 -13.77
CA ASN A 141 5.81 -15.59 -14.18
C ASN A 141 5.00 -14.83 -15.23
N LYS A 142 5.17 -15.19 -16.50
CA LYS A 142 4.46 -14.59 -17.64
C LYS A 142 2.93 -14.70 -17.54
N ARG A 143 2.40 -15.72 -16.86
CA ARG A 143 0.94 -15.89 -16.68
C ARG A 143 0.33 -14.81 -15.77
N ARG A 144 1.16 -14.00 -15.11
CA ARG A 144 0.76 -12.93 -14.19
C ARG A 144 0.96 -11.53 -14.76
N CYS A 145 1.34 -11.42 -16.03
CA CYS A 145 1.46 -10.11 -16.70
C CYS A 145 0.15 -9.33 -16.77
N TRP A 146 -1.02 -9.98 -16.57
CA TRP A 146 -2.31 -9.30 -16.45
C TRP A 146 -2.37 -8.31 -15.28
N ILE A 147 -1.46 -8.40 -14.31
CA ILE A 147 -1.35 -7.47 -13.18
C ILE A 147 -0.70 -6.14 -13.61
N ILE A 148 0.08 -6.12 -14.70
CA ILE A 148 0.81 -4.92 -15.15
C ILE A 148 -0.14 -3.75 -15.44
N PRO A 149 -1.28 -3.91 -16.15
CA PRO A 149 -2.26 -2.84 -16.30
C PRO A 149 -2.77 -2.26 -14.97
N LEU A 150 -2.96 -3.09 -13.94
CA LEU A 150 -3.38 -2.62 -12.61
C LEU A 150 -2.28 -1.84 -11.91
N MET A 151 -1.02 -2.31 -12.02
CA MET A 151 0.14 -1.58 -11.52
C MET A 151 0.28 -0.23 -12.21
N LEU A 152 0.09 -0.18 -13.54
CA LEU A 152 0.14 1.06 -14.31
C LEU A 152 -0.97 2.02 -13.92
N LEU A 153 -2.21 1.54 -13.73
CA LEU A 153 -3.32 2.39 -13.30
C LEU A 153 -3.05 3.01 -11.93
N ALA A 154 -2.58 2.21 -10.95
CA ALA A 154 -2.22 2.71 -9.63
C ALA A 154 -1.02 3.67 -9.66
N TYR A 155 0.01 3.35 -10.47
CA TYR A 155 1.18 4.20 -10.65
C TYR A 155 0.81 5.54 -11.28
N LEU A 156 0.01 5.55 -12.34
CA LEU A 156 -0.38 6.76 -13.05
C LEU A 156 -1.35 7.59 -12.20
N MET A 157 -2.30 6.94 -11.51
CA MET A 157 -3.36 7.58 -10.72
C MET A 157 -4.01 8.73 -11.52
N PRO A 158 -4.59 8.46 -12.70
CA PRO A 158 -5.12 9.51 -13.57
C PRO A 158 -6.40 10.09 -12.97
N TYR A 159 -6.40 11.37 -12.60
CA TYR A 159 -7.60 12.08 -12.16
C TYR A 159 -7.49 13.59 -12.40
N ALA A 160 -8.63 14.27 -12.35
CA ALA A 160 -8.72 15.72 -12.13
C ALA A 160 -9.73 16.00 -11.02
N VAL A 161 -9.66 17.20 -10.45
CA VAL A 161 -10.65 17.70 -9.50
C VAL A 161 -11.56 18.68 -10.26
N SER A 162 -12.87 18.46 -10.19
CA SER A 162 -13.86 19.35 -10.81
C SER A 162 -13.98 20.67 -10.04
N ASP A 163 -14.65 21.67 -10.63
CA ASP A 163 -14.93 22.95 -9.96
C ASP A 163 -15.74 22.76 -8.65
N ALA A 164 -16.49 21.67 -8.55
CA ALA A 164 -17.25 21.29 -7.36
C ALA A 164 -16.41 20.50 -6.32
N GLY A 165 -15.11 20.33 -6.54
CA GLY A 165 -14.21 19.59 -5.65
C GLY A 165 -14.28 18.06 -5.79
N ALA A 166 -15.03 17.53 -6.75
CA ALA A 166 -15.20 16.10 -6.94
C ALA A 166 -14.08 15.51 -7.81
N VAL A 167 -13.62 14.30 -7.47
CA VAL A 167 -12.59 13.62 -8.26
C VAL A 167 -13.22 12.93 -9.48
N ILE A 168 -12.76 13.29 -10.66
CA ILE A 168 -13.29 12.83 -11.95
C ILE A 168 -12.21 12.15 -12.80
N PRO A 169 -12.60 11.23 -13.72
CA PRO A 169 -11.66 10.63 -14.66
C PRO A 169 -11.10 11.68 -15.61
N ALA A 170 -9.78 11.84 -15.60
CA ALA A 170 -9.05 12.67 -16.55
C ALA A 170 -7.62 12.15 -16.68
N PHE A 171 -6.96 12.45 -17.80
CA PHE A 171 -5.55 12.11 -18.04
C PHE A 171 -4.70 13.38 -18.25
N PRO A 172 -4.61 14.27 -17.25
CA PRO A 172 -3.77 15.47 -17.34
C PRO A 172 -2.28 15.10 -17.26
N LEU A 173 -1.41 16.03 -17.68
CA LEU A 173 0.05 15.88 -17.53
C LEU A 173 0.50 15.75 -16.06
N THR A 174 -0.32 16.18 -15.10
CA THR A 174 -0.08 16.00 -13.67
C THR A 174 -0.02 14.53 -13.25
N VAL A 175 -0.47 13.59 -14.10
CA VAL A 175 -0.21 12.16 -13.96
C VAL A 175 1.28 11.86 -13.79
N LEU A 176 2.21 12.69 -14.25
CA LEU A 176 3.64 12.48 -14.06
C LEU A 176 4.17 12.99 -12.71
N SER A 177 3.40 13.80 -11.99
CA SER A 177 3.83 14.54 -10.80
C SER A 177 2.88 14.44 -9.61
N ASN A 178 1.79 13.69 -9.72
CA ASN A 178 0.84 13.49 -8.62
C ASN A 178 1.42 12.63 -7.48
N GLU A 179 0.64 12.53 -6.42
CA GLU A 179 0.95 11.90 -5.15
C GLU A 179 1.02 10.36 -5.17
N ALA A 180 0.81 9.71 -6.32
CA ALA A 180 0.81 8.24 -6.40
C ALA A 180 2.09 7.58 -5.84
N GLY A 181 3.24 8.26 -5.95
CA GLY A 181 4.53 7.79 -5.42
C GLY A 181 4.67 7.86 -3.89
N VAL A 182 3.77 8.58 -3.21
CA VAL A 182 3.76 8.75 -1.75
C VAL A 182 2.45 8.27 -1.10
N THR A 183 1.48 7.82 -1.89
CA THR A 183 0.21 7.29 -1.38
C THR A 183 0.32 5.78 -1.18
N TYR A 184 0.19 5.28 0.05
CA TYR A 184 0.25 3.86 0.41
C TYR A 184 -0.63 3.00 -0.51
N CYS A 185 -1.86 3.45 -0.77
CA CYS A 185 -2.82 2.72 -1.60
C CYS A 185 -2.42 2.60 -3.08
N MET A 186 -1.52 3.46 -3.56
CA MET A 186 -1.02 3.49 -4.94
C MET A 186 0.36 2.84 -5.07
N ILE A 187 1.22 3.00 -4.07
CA ILE A 187 2.53 2.31 -3.98
C ILE A 187 2.31 0.80 -3.83
N THR A 188 1.48 0.40 -2.87
CA THR A 188 1.29 -1.00 -2.47
C THR A 188 0.85 -1.93 -3.61
N PRO A 189 -0.10 -1.58 -4.50
CA PRO A 189 -0.44 -2.46 -5.63
C PRO A 189 0.72 -2.66 -6.61
N VAL A 190 1.56 -1.64 -6.82
CA VAL A 190 2.77 -1.76 -7.66
C VAL A 190 3.74 -2.74 -7.02
N ILE A 191 4.00 -2.61 -5.72
CA ILE A 191 4.91 -3.51 -4.99
C ILE A 191 4.38 -4.95 -4.93
N ILE A 192 3.10 -5.14 -4.57
CA ILE A 192 2.44 -6.44 -4.61
C ILE A 192 2.50 -7.03 -6.01
N GLY A 193 2.27 -6.22 -7.05
CA GLY A 193 2.37 -6.64 -8.43
C GLY A 193 3.74 -7.19 -8.79
N VAL A 194 4.82 -6.48 -8.41
CA VAL A 194 6.19 -6.99 -8.57
C VAL A 194 6.39 -8.29 -7.80
N MET A 195 5.97 -8.35 -6.53
CA MET A 195 6.09 -9.57 -5.71
C MET A 195 5.32 -10.75 -6.35
N LEU A 196 4.18 -10.51 -6.98
CA LEU A 196 3.38 -11.52 -7.67
C LEU A 196 4.01 -12.00 -8.97
N LEU A 197 4.58 -11.08 -9.76
CA LEU A 197 5.32 -11.40 -10.99
C LEU A 197 6.53 -12.30 -10.70
N PHE A 198 7.17 -12.14 -9.53
CA PHE A 198 8.34 -12.93 -9.09
C PHE A 198 8.05 -13.89 -7.94
N SER A 199 6.78 -14.20 -7.71
CA SER A 199 6.28 -14.93 -6.53
C SER A 199 7.06 -16.16 -6.09
N LYS A 200 7.57 -16.99 -7.01
CA LYS A 200 8.29 -18.23 -6.69
C LYS A 200 9.44 -17.98 -5.71
N GLY A 201 10.12 -16.83 -5.83
CA GLY A 201 11.22 -16.46 -4.96
C GLY A 201 10.83 -15.53 -3.81
N VAL A 202 9.58 -15.06 -3.71
CA VAL A 202 9.15 -14.10 -2.68
C VAL A 202 8.69 -14.83 -1.42
N HIS A 203 9.12 -14.37 -0.25
CA HIS A 203 8.72 -14.87 1.06
C HIS A 203 7.20 -14.74 1.28
N LYS A 204 6.50 -15.87 1.43
CA LYS A 204 5.02 -15.89 1.50
C LYS A 204 4.45 -15.15 2.70
N PRO A 205 5.05 -15.18 3.90
CA PRO A 205 4.58 -14.39 5.02
C PRO A 205 4.62 -12.88 4.72
N THR A 206 5.70 -12.37 4.10
CA THR A 206 5.79 -10.95 3.70
C THR A 206 4.68 -10.62 2.71
N LEU A 207 4.55 -11.40 1.63
CA LEU A 207 3.48 -11.19 0.64
C LEU A 207 2.09 -11.22 1.29
N SER A 208 1.85 -12.16 2.21
CA SER A 208 0.57 -12.30 2.92
C SER A 208 0.24 -11.07 3.77
N VAL A 209 1.21 -10.54 4.52
CA VAL A 209 0.99 -9.38 5.39
C VAL A 209 0.79 -8.11 4.58
N VAL A 210 1.65 -7.83 3.60
CA VAL A 210 1.52 -6.69 2.68
C VAL A 210 0.17 -6.72 1.98
N SER A 211 -0.22 -7.89 1.45
CA SER A 211 -1.50 -8.06 0.77
C SER A 211 -2.68 -7.95 1.73
N TYR A 212 -2.57 -8.41 2.98
CA TYR A 212 -3.67 -8.29 3.93
C TYR A 212 -3.92 -6.84 4.34
N ALA A 213 -2.85 -6.11 4.70
CA ALA A 213 -2.95 -4.69 5.02
C ALA A 213 -3.47 -3.88 3.82
N GLY A 214 -2.95 -4.16 2.63
CA GLY A 214 -3.44 -3.58 1.37
C GLY A 214 -4.93 -3.83 1.14
N LEU A 215 -5.42 -5.05 1.41
CA LEU A 215 -6.83 -5.38 1.27
C LEU A 215 -7.71 -4.59 2.26
N ILE A 216 -7.28 -4.46 3.51
CA ILE A 216 -8.00 -3.66 4.53
C ILE A 216 -8.18 -2.22 4.03
N PHE A 217 -7.08 -1.54 3.69
CA PHE A 217 -7.15 -0.15 3.23
C PHE A 217 -7.90 0.00 1.92
N GLY A 218 -7.75 -0.95 0.99
CA GLY A 218 -8.50 -0.96 -0.26
C GLY A 218 -10.00 -1.05 -0.02
N LEU A 219 -10.46 -1.98 0.83
CA LEU A 219 -11.89 -2.14 1.14
C LEU A 219 -12.48 -0.92 1.85
N LEU A 220 -11.76 -0.35 2.82
CA LEU A 220 -12.20 0.86 3.51
C LEU A 220 -12.36 2.05 2.53
N ASN A 221 -11.42 2.20 1.59
CA ASN A 221 -11.51 3.22 0.55
C ASN A 221 -12.67 2.95 -0.43
N ILE A 222 -12.90 1.70 -0.84
CA ILE A 222 -14.05 1.35 -1.70
C ILE A 222 -15.38 1.73 -1.04
N VAL A 223 -15.56 1.38 0.24
CA VAL A 223 -16.76 1.76 1.00
C VAL A 223 -16.90 3.28 1.11
N THR A 224 -15.79 3.99 1.33
CA THR A 224 -15.79 5.46 1.44
C THR A 224 -16.17 6.12 0.12
N TRP A 225 -15.51 5.78 -0.98
CA TRP A 225 -15.66 6.49 -2.26
C TRP A 225 -16.88 6.07 -3.07
N PHE A 226 -17.41 4.86 -2.89
CA PHE A 226 -18.66 4.45 -3.55
C PHE A 226 -19.90 4.62 -2.67
N GLY A 227 -19.74 4.58 -1.34
CA GLY A 227 -20.83 4.71 -0.39
C GLY A 227 -20.98 6.13 0.16
N ALA A 228 -19.99 6.59 0.93
CA ALA A 228 -20.08 7.84 1.69
C ALA A 228 -19.81 9.11 0.87
N ARG A 229 -18.99 9.02 -0.17
CA ARG A 229 -18.54 10.13 -1.04
C ARG A 229 -18.65 9.77 -2.52
N SER A 230 -19.86 9.37 -2.93
CA SER A 230 -20.14 8.85 -4.27
C SER A 230 -19.93 9.88 -5.38
N GLU A 231 -19.91 11.18 -5.05
CA GLU A 231 -19.51 12.25 -5.96
C GLU A 231 -18.09 12.07 -6.50
N SER A 232 -17.19 11.45 -5.72
CA SER A 232 -15.80 11.15 -6.09
C SER A 232 -15.59 9.65 -6.40
N TRP A 233 -16.60 8.99 -6.99
CA TRP A 233 -16.57 7.56 -7.35
C TRP A 233 -15.32 7.13 -8.13
N TRP A 234 -14.72 8.04 -8.91
CA TRP A 234 -13.50 7.77 -9.65
C TRP A 234 -12.33 7.42 -8.73
N MET A 235 -12.23 8.04 -7.55
CA MET A 235 -11.27 7.62 -6.52
C MET A 235 -11.50 6.18 -6.08
N GLY A 236 -12.76 5.73 -6.01
CA GLY A 236 -13.08 4.32 -5.77
C GLY A 236 -12.49 3.40 -6.84
N ILE A 237 -12.59 3.79 -8.11
CA ILE A 237 -11.98 3.03 -9.23
C ILE A 237 -10.46 2.98 -9.11
N LEU A 238 -9.81 4.10 -8.77
CA LEU A 238 -8.36 4.15 -8.58
C LEU A 238 -7.85 3.26 -7.43
N HIS A 239 -8.73 2.85 -6.51
CA HIS A 239 -8.42 1.89 -5.44
C HIS A 239 -8.70 0.42 -5.81
N LEU A 240 -9.42 0.13 -6.89
CA LEU A 240 -9.66 -1.24 -7.36
C LEU A 240 -8.36 -2.02 -7.62
N PRO A 241 -7.29 -1.44 -8.23
CA PRO A 241 -6.01 -2.11 -8.38
C PRO A 241 -5.50 -2.71 -7.06
N LEU A 242 -5.54 -1.95 -5.97
CA LEU A 242 -5.12 -2.42 -4.65
C LEU A 242 -5.95 -3.61 -4.19
N VAL A 243 -7.28 -3.51 -4.24
CA VAL A 243 -8.16 -4.60 -3.80
C VAL A 243 -7.91 -5.89 -4.60
N VAL A 244 -7.85 -5.78 -5.93
CA VAL A 244 -7.66 -6.93 -6.82
C VAL A 244 -6.31 -7.59 -6.61
N VAL A 245 -5.22 -6.83 -6.62
CA VAL A 245 -3.88 -7.42 -6.47
C VAL A 245 -3.61 -7.89 -5.05
N ALA A 246 -4.16 -7.23 -4.02
CA ALA A 246 -4.08 -7.66 -2.64
C ALA A 246 -4.83 -8.98 -2.40
N LEU A 247 -6.06 -9.10 -2.91
CA LEU A 247 -6.82 -10.34 -2.82
C LEU A 247 -6.09 -11.49 -3.52
N TYR A 248 -5.61 -11.25 -4.74
CA TYR A 248 -4.82 -12.25 -5.48
C TYR A 248 -3.50 -12.58 -4.78
N GLY A 249 -2.83 -11.59 -4.21
CA GLY A 249 -1.63 -11.72 -3.36
C GLY A 249 -1.84 -12.66 -2.19
N LEU A 250 -2.96 -12.52 -1.46
CA LEU A 250 -3.33 -13.42 -0.37
C LEU A 250 -3.58 -14.85 -0.84
N ILE A 251 -4.29 -15.02 -1.96
CA ILE A 251 -4.56 -16.34 -2.54
C ILE A 251 -3.26 -17.04 -2.92
N ILE A 252 -2.34 -16.33 -3.60
CA ILE A 252 -1.05 -16.86 -4.00
C ILE A 252 -0.16 -17.15 -2.79
N ALA A 253 -0.10 -16.25 -1.81
CA ALA A 253 0.65 -16.46 -0.58
C ALA A 253 0.19 -17.71 0.17
N HIS A 254 -1.11 -18.01 0.13
CA HIS A 254 -1.66 -19.23 0.72
C HIS A 254 -1.37 -20.48 -0.12
N LYS A 255 -1.64 -20.45 -1.44
CA LYS A 255 -1.46 -21.60 -2.34
C LYS A 255 -0.01 -22.03 -2.46
N GLU A 256 0.90 -21.06 -2.56
CA GLU A 256 2.33 -21.35 -2.77
C GLU A 256 3.11 -21.56 -1.47
N ARG A 257 2.41 -21.59 -0.34
CA ARG A 257 3.01 -21.81 0.97
C ARG A 257 3.69 -23.18 1.09
N ALA A 258 3.13 -24.21 0.44
CA ALA A 258 3.65 -25.57 0.48
C ALA A 258 5.02 -25.74 -0.21
N PHE A 259 5.42 -24.78 -1.04
CA PHE A 259 6.69 -24.80 -1.77
C PHE A 259 7.81 -24.02 -1.06
N GLN A 260 7.52 -23.40 0.08
CA GLN A 260 8.49 -22.80 1.00
C GLN A 260 8.54 -23.64 2.27
N VAL A 261 9.10 -24.84 2.15
CA VAL A 261 9.65 -25.54 3.31
C VAL A 261 11.05 -24.94 3.49
N ASP A 262 11.23 -24.16 4.56
CA ASP A 262 12.54 -23.70 5.04
C ASP A 262 13.44 -24.92 5.31
#